data_AF-A0A2N5YJR0-F1
#
_entry.id   AF-A0A2N5YJR0-F1
#
_cell.length_a   1.000
_cell.length_b   1.000
_cell.length_c   1.000
_cell.angle_alpha   90.00
_cell.angle_beta   90.00
_cell.angle_gamma   90.00
#
_symmetry.space_group_name_H-M   'P 1'
#
loop_
_entity.id
_entity.type
_entity.pdbx_description
1 polymer ?
#
loop_
_entity_poly.entity_id
_entity_poly.type
_entity_poly.pdbx_seq_one_letter_code
_entity_poly.pdbx_strand_id
1 'polypeptide(L)' 'MEKIQYERPVIKKLQTGMPNKFGLKTEAEPITHIDNVAVKELIEKFGSPLYVVSEKTIRETYQKAKKA' A
#
# COMPACT_ATOMS: atom_id res chain seq x y z
N MET A 1 -43.95 -14.61 26.68
CA MET A 1 -42.81 -13.77 26.29
C MET A 1 -42.97 -12.43 26.97
N GLU A 2 -42.14 -12.14 27.96
CA GLU A 2 -42.16 -10.84 28.65
C GLU A 2 -41.71 -9.73 27.68
N LYS A 3 -42.36 -8.57 27.74
CA LYS A 3 -42.01 -7.43 26.89
C LYS A 3 -40.63 -6.91 27.31
N ILE A 4 -39.71 -6.81 26.35
CA ILE A 4 -38.37 -6.24 26.57
C ILE A 4 -38.56 -4.78 27.01
N GLN A 5 -37.90 -4.38 28.10
CA GLN A 5 -37.91 -2.98 28.52
C GLN A 5 -37.22 -2.11 27.47
N TYR A 6 -37.88 -1.02 27.10
CA TYR A 6 -37.32 -0.05 26.18
C TYR A 6 -36.22 0.75 26.88
N GLU A 7 -34.97 0.58 26.46
CA GLU A 7 -33.87 1.47 26.82
C GLU A 7 -33.87 2.70 25.91
N ARG A 8 -33.81 3.89 26.51
CA ARG A 8 -33.75 5.15 25.75
C ARG A 8 -32.42 5.22 24.97
N PRO A 9 -32.42 5.62 23.69
CA PRO A 9 -31.19 5.74 22.93
C PRO A 9 -30.31 6.85 23.52
N VAL A 10 -29.03 6.55 23.73
CA VAL A 10 -28.03 7.52 24.19
C VAL A 10 -27.02 7.77 23.07
N ILE A 11 -26.86 9.03 22.67
CA ILE A 11 -25.81 9.43 21.74
C ILE A 11 -24.52 9.59 22.55
N LYS A 12 -23.57 8.66 22.37
CA LYS A 12 -22.23 8.79 22.91
C LYS A 12 -21.35 9.53 21.90
N LYS A 13 -20.71 10.63 22.33
CA LYS A 13 -19.71 11.32 21.51
C LYS A 13 -18.52 10.39 21.30
N LEU A 14 -18.23 10.04 20.05
CA LEU A 14 -17.03 9.30 19.69
C LEU A 14 -15.80 10.18 19.96
N GLN A 15 -14.91 9.71 20.84
CA GLN A 15 -13.62 10.37 21.05
C GLN A 15 -12.69 9.98 19.90
N THR A 16 -12.50 10.89 18.95
CA THR A 16 -11.48 10.77 17.91
C THR A 16 -10.12 11.05 18.51
N GLY A 17 -9.28 10.02 18.63
CA GLY A 17 -7.94 10.15 19.22
C GLY A 17 -7.32 8.80 19.59
N MET A 18 -8.15 7.76 19.79
CA MET A 18 -7.69 6.38 19.87
C MET A 18 -7.59 5.83 18.43
N PRO A 19 -6.45 5.26 18.00
CA PRO A 19 -6.31 4.75 16.65
C PRO A 19 -7.38 3.68 16.41
N ASN A 20 -8.27 3.94 15.44
CA ASN A 20 -9.25 2.95 15.01
C ASN A 20 -8.53 1.71 14.49
N LYS A 21 -9.25 0.58 14.38
CA LYS A 21 -8.79 -0.72 13.84
C LYS A 21 -8.17 -0.64 12.43
N PHE A 22 -8.26 0.53 11.78
CA PHE A 22 -7.38 0.93 10.68
C PHE A 22 -6.17 1.60 11.32
N GLY A 23 -5.12 0.81 11.57
CA GLY A 23 -3.84 1.33 12.05
C GLY A 23 -3.38 2.53 11.22
N LEU A 24 -2.40 3.29 11.74
CA LEU A 24 -1.71 4.36 11.01
C LEU A 24 -1.64 4.00 9.53
N LYS A 25 -2.34 4.76 8.67
CA LYS A 25 -2.32 4.53 7.23
C LYS A 25 -0.85 4.49 6.83
N THR A 26 -0.33 3.32 6.50
CA THR A 26 0.96 3.24 5.83
C THR A 26 0.68 3.69 4.41
N GLU A 27 0.71 5.00 4.18
CA GLU A 27 0.77 5.54 2.83
C GLU A 27 2.06 4.99 2.23
N ALA A 28 1.94 4.03 1.31
CA ALA A 28 3.09 3.54 0.58
C ALA A 28 3.58 4.70 -0.29
N GLU A 29 4.81 5.14 -0.06
CA GLU A 29 5.39 6.20 -0.88
C GLU A 29 5.43 5.74 -2.35
N PRO A 30 5.02 6.60 -3.29
CA PRO A 30 5.04 6.26 -4.70
C PRO A 30 6.48 6.03 -5.17
N ILE A 31 6.72 4.91 -5.85
CA ILE A 31 8.02 4.63 -6.46
C ILE A 31 8.17 5.54 -7.68
N THR A 32 9.11 6.48 -7.60
CA THR A 32 9.34 7.49 -8.66
C THR A 32 10.31 6.99 -9.74
N HIS A 33 11.23 6.09 -9.38
CA HIS A 33 12.29 5.59 -10.26
C HIS A 33 12.46 4.07 -10.13
N ILE A 34 12.72 3.41 -11.25
CA ILE A 34 13.09 1.99 -11.34
C ILE A 34 14.47 1.92 -11.98
N ASP A 35 15.50 1.46 -11.26
CA ASP A 35 16.90 1.38 -11.73
C ASP A 35 17.39 2.66 -12.42
N ASN A 36 17.16 3.82 -11.79
CA ASN A 36 17.48 5.17 -12.27
C ASN A 36 16.67 5.64 -13.49
N VAL A 37 15.65 4.89 -13.92
CA VAL A 37 14.72 5.29 -14.97
C VAL A 37 13.45 5.84 -14.33
N ALA A 38 13.05 7.06 -14.70
CA ALA A 38 11.84 7.68 -14.17
C ALA A 38 10.58 6.93 -14.67
N VAL A 39 9.68 6.58 -13.74
CA VAL A 39 8.42 5.89 -14.08
C VAL A 39 7.55 6.72 -15.02
N LYS A 40 7.61 8.05 -14.89
CA LYS A 40 6.87 8.99 -15.75
C LYS A 40 7.26 8.83 -17.23
N GLU A 41 8.56 8.75 -17.53
CA GLU A 41 9.04 8.59 -18.91
C GLU A 41 8.64 7.23 -19.50
N LEU A 42 8.62 6.20 -18.67
CA LEU A 42 8.22 4.85 -19.09
C LEU A 42 6.74 4.82 -19.48
N ILE A 43 5.88 5.46 -18.69
CA ILE A 43 4.45 5.57 -18.99
C ILE A 43 4.21 6.42 -20.24
N GLU A 44 4.94 7.53 -20.41
CA GLU A 44 4.82 8.37 -21.61
C GLU A 44 5.21 7.63 -22.89
N LYS A 45 6.24 6.77 -22.84
CA LYS A 45 6.74 6.03 -24.01
C LYS A 45 5.94 4.76 -24.33
N PHE A 46 5.47 4.04 -23.31
CA PHE A 46 4.90 2.69 -23.49
C PHE A 46 3.44 2.56 -23.05
N GLY A 47 2.86 3.60 -22.44
CA GLY A 47 1.49 3.58 -21.93
C GLY A 47 1.33 2.87 -20.58
N SER A 48 0.07 2.67 -20.19
CA SER A 48 -0.32 2.00 -18.95
C SER A 48 -1.46 1.00 -19.22
N PRO A 49 -1.43 -0.21 -18.64
CA PRO A 49 -0.42 -0.76 -17.72
C PRO A 49 0.88 -1.21 -18.43
N LEU A 50 1.99 -1.14 -17.71
CA LEU A 50 3.33 -1.50 -18.18
C LEU A 50 3.97 -2.51 -17.22
N TYR A 51 4.63 -3.53 -17.77
CA TYR A 51 5.52 -4.41 -17.03
C TYR A 51 6.98 -4.04 -17.33
N VAL A 52 7.75 -3.73 -16.30
CA VAL A 52 9.16 -3.36 -16.41
C VAL A 52 10.00 -4.41 -15.73
N VAL A 53 11.03 -4.89 -16.43
CA VAL A 53 11.99 -5.85 -15.90
C VAL A 53 13.38 -5.32 -16.14
N SER A 54 14.22 -5.33 -15.11
CA SER A 54 15.62 -4.94 -15.21
C SER A 54 16.51 -6.17 -15.38
N GLU A 55 17.16 -6.25 -16.55
CA GLU A 55 18.15 -7.30 -16.81
C GLU A 55 19.32 -7.23 -15.83
N LYS A 56 19.80 -6.01 -15.51
CA LYS A 56 20.91 -5.79 -14.59
C LYS A 56 20.58 -6.38 -13.21
N THR A 57 19.42 -6.02 -12.67
CA THR A 57 18.98 -6.48 -11.35
C THR A 57 18.79 -8.00 -11.32
N ILE A 58 18.26 -8.59 -12.39
CA ILE A 58 18.14 -10.06 -12.50
C ILE A 58 19.52 -10.72 -12.48
N ARG A 59 20.46 -10.24 -13.30
CA ARG A 59 21.82 -10.81 -13.37
C ARG A 59 22.55 -10.69 -12.04
N GLU A 60 22.47 -9.55 -11.38
CA GLU A 60 23.08 -9.34 -10.07
C GLU A 60 22.46 -10.27 -9.01
N THR A 61 21.14 -10.39 -8.99
CA THR A 61 20.42 -11.28 -8.06
C THR A 61 20.83 -12.73 -8.26
N TYR A 62 20.91 -13.20 -9.51
CA TYR A 62 21.37 -14.55 -9.83
C TYR A 62 22.83 -14.78 -9.42
N GLN A 63 23.73 -13.84 -9.72
CA GLN A 63 25.14 -13.95 -9.33
C GLN A 63 25.33 -13.98 -7.81
N LYS A 64 24.55 -13.18 -7.06
CA LYS A 64 24.55 -13.20 -5.59
C LYS A 64 24.08 -14.55 -5.07
N ALA A 65 22.96 -15.07 -5.58
CA ALA A 65 22.43 -16.37 -5.19
C ALA A 65 23.40 -17.52 -5.49
N LYS A 66 24.11 -17.47 -6.62
CA LYS A 66 25.12 -18.49 -6.98
C LYS A 66 26.37 -18.48 -6.10
N LYS A 67 26.68 -17.34 -5.47
CA LYS A 67 27.86 -17.19 -4.58
C LYS A 67 27.56 -17.60 -3.13
N ALA A 68 26.29 -17.69 -2.74
CA ALA A 68 25.83 -18.13 -1.43
C ALA A 68 25.82 -19.66 -1.34
#